data_AF-W2CV72-F1
#
_entry.id   AF-W2CV72-F1
#
_cell.length_a   1.000
_cell.length_b   1.000
_cell.length_c   1.000
_cell.angle_alpha   90.00
_cell.angle_beta   90.00
_cell.angle_gamma   90.00
#
_symmetry.space_group_name_H-M   'P 1'
#
loop_
_entity.id
_entity.type
_entity.pdbx_description
1 polymer ?
#
loop_
_entity_poly.entity_id
_entity_poly.type
_entity_poly.pdbx_seq_one_letter_code
_entity_poly.pdbx_strand_id
1 'polypeptide(L)'
;EFFQDLVYRLKHSRTVRVVFIDSVQFMDLKYSEYRRLRLDFPRTLFVFISHVKNNRGTSPDGSVATKIMRDSDVIFSVRGFKAFVTSRFGGNGEFVISEEMAAKFYLE
;
A
#
# COMPACT_ATOMS: atom_id res chain seq x y z
N GLU A 1 -2.42 16.69 10.66
CA GLU A 1 -3.72 16.44 11.34
C GLU A 1 -4.22 15.01 11.12
N PHE A 2 -4.29 14.52 9.87
CA PHE A 2 -4.73 13.15 9.54
C PHE A 2 -4.09 12.03 10.38
N PHE A 3 -2.77 12.06 10.59
CA PHE A 3 -2.09 11.04 11.39
C PHE A 3 -2.58 10.97 12.84
N GLN A 4 -2.71 12.13 13.50
CA GLN A 4 -3.11 12.18 14.91
C GLN A 4 -4.56 11.72 15.08
N ASP A 5 -5.42 12.13 14.15
CA ASP A 5 -6.83 11.70 14.12
C ASP A 5 -6.96 10.19 13.87
N LEU A 6 -6.20 9.61 12.93
CA LEU A 6 -6.13 8.16 12.74
C LEU A 6 -5.72 7.43 14.02
N VAL A 7 -4.64 7.88 14.67
CA VAL A 7 -4.15 7.29 15.92
C VAL A 7 -5.20 7.41 17.03
N TYR A 8 -5.89 8.55 17.13
CA TYR A 8 -6.96 8.76 18.09
C TYR A 8 -8.09 7.75 17.87
N ARG A 9 -8.61 7.61 16.64
CA ARG A 9 -9.68 6.66 16.32
C ARG A 9 -9.26 5.21 16.61
N LEU A 10 -8.04 4.83 16.25
CA LEU A 10 -7.52 3.48 16.48
C LEU A 10 -7.36 3.16 17.97
N LYS A 11 -6.94 4.13 18.80
CA LYS A 11 -6.85 3.93 20.25
C LYS A 11 -8.22 3.76 20.91
N HIS A 12 -9.25 4.40 20.36
CA HIS A 12 -10.61 4.38 20.92
C HIS A 12 -11.51 3.33 20.26
N SER A 13 -11.00 2.58 19.28
CA SER A 13 -11.73 1.50 18.63
C SER A 13 -10.99 0.17 18.75
N ARG A 14 -11.54 -0.75 19.55
CA ARG A 14 -10.98 -2.11 19.73
C ARG A 14 -11.36 -3.06 18.59
N THR A 15 -12.28 -2.65 17.71
CA THR A 15 -12.84 -3.50 16.66
C THR A 15 -12.19 -3.29 15.30
N VAL A 16 -11.49 -2.18 15.09
CA VAL A 16 -10.80 -1.92 13.81
C VAL A 16 -9.61 -2.86 13.68
N ARG A 17 -9.65 -3.71 12.65
CA ARG A 17 -8.62 -4.72 12.36
C ARG A 17 -7.91 -4.49 11.04
N VAL A 18 -8.48 -3.67 10.16
CA VAL A 18 -7.93 -3.35 8.84
C VAL A 18 -8.03 -1.85 8.60
N VAL A 19 -6.96 -1.24 8.13
CA VAL A 19 -6.87 0.19 7.83
C VAL A 19 -6.26 0.37 6.45
N PHE A 20 -6.93 1.15 5.61
CA PHE A 20 -6.40 1.59 4.32
C PHE A 20 -5.90 3.03 4.45
N ILE A 21 -4.68 3.27 3.99
CA ILE A 21 -4.09 4.62 3.88
C ILE A 21 -3.91 4.90 2.39
N ASP A 22 -4.82 5.72 1.84
CA ASP A 22 -4.83 6.13 0.44
C ASP A 22 -4.68 7.65 0.32
N SER A 23 -3.52 8.19 -0.04
CA SER A 23 -2.23 7.54 -0.30
C SER A 23 -1.16 7.99 0.68
N VAL A 24 -0.04 7.26 0.72
CA VAL A 24 1.13 7.63 1.54
C VAL A 24 1.57 9.09 1.28
N GLN A 25 1.50 9.53 0.01
CA GLN A 25 1.84 10.89 -0.40
C GLN A 25 0.81 11.91 0.08
N PHE A 26 -0.49 11.63 -0.09
CA PHE A 26 -1.54 12.56 0.32
C PHE A 26 -1.56 12.77 1.84
N MET A 27 -1.30 11.70 2.61
CA MET A 27 -1.21 11.78 4.06
C MET A 27 0.04 12.52 4.55
N ASP A 28 1.04 12.76 3.68
CA ASP A 28 2.40 13.22 4.03
C ASP A 28 3.01 12.37 5.16
N LEU A 29 2.83 11.05 5.07
CA LEU A 29 3.20 10.14 6.14
C LEU A 29 4.71 10.09 6.31
N LYS A 30 5.20 10.35 7.52
CA LYS A 30 6.63 10.22 7.84
C LYS A 30 7.00 8.79 8.17
N TYR A 31 8.25 8.42 7.91
CA TYR A 31 8.73 7.07 8.26
C TYR A 31 8.65 6.77 9.77
N SER A 32 8.84 7.77 10.63
CA SER A 32 8.65 7.64 12.08
C SER A 32 7.20 7.32 12.46
N GLU A 33 6.24 7.93 11.78
CA GLU A 33 4.80 7.73 11.99
C GLU A 33 4.36 6.35 11.52
N TYR A 34 4.84 5.91 10.35
CA TYR A 34 4.67 4.53 9.90
C TYR A 34 5.20 3.50 10.92
N ARG A 35 6.41 3.69 11.47
CA ARG A 35 6.95 2.79 12.51
C ARG A 35 6.07 2.78 13.74
N ARG A 36 5.56 3.95 14.13
CA ARG A 36 4.64 4.08 15.27
C ARG A 36 3.33 3.32 15.03
N LEU A 37 2.73 3.38 13.84
CA LEU A 37 1.52 2.61 13.52
C LEU A 37 1.74 1.10 13.71
N ARG A 38 2.88 0.58 13.25
CA ARG A 38 3.21 -0.86 13.39
C ARG A 38 3.45 -1.28 14.83
N LEU A 39 4.14 -0.45 15.62
CA LEU A 39 4.46 -0.74 17.01
C LEU A 39 3.24 -0.58 17.93
N ASP A 40 2.45 0.48 17.75
CA ASP A 40 1.31 0.79 18.60
C ASP A 40 0.09 -0.12 18.29
N PHE A 41 -0.05 -0.61 17.05
CA PHE A 41 -1.20 -1.39 16.59
C PHE A 41 -0.81 -2.72 15.90
N PRO A 42 -0.10 -3.63 16.59
CA PRO A 42 0.47 -4.84 15.98
C PRO A 42 -0.57 -5.88 15.53
N ARG A 43 -1.84 -5.75 15.97
CA ARG A 43 -2.95 -6.64 15.62
C ARG A 43 -3.83 -6.09 14.49
N THR A 44 -3.44 -4.96 13.93
CA THR A 44 -4.15 -4.25 12.85
C THR A 44 -3.38 -4.42 11.55
N LEU A 45 -4.08 -4.87 10.51
CA LEU A 45 -3.56 -4.92 9.15
C LEU A 45 -3.59 -3.51 8.56
N PHE A 46 -2.44 -3.02 8.11
CA PHE A 46 -2.34 -1.78 7.36
C PHE A 46 -2.11 -2.06 5.88
N VAL A 47 -2.93 -1.45 5.05
CA VAL A 47 -2.79 -1.44 3.58
C VAL A 47 -2.42 -0.02 3.16
N PHE A 48 -1.23 0.14 2.63
CA PHE A 48 -0.71 1.42 2.17
C PHE A 48 -0.80 1.49 0.65
N ILE A 49 -1.53 2.49 0.15
CA ILE A 49 -1.61 2.78 -1.28
C ILE A 49 -0.61 3.89 -1.57
N SER A 50 0.11 3.75 -2.68
CA SER A 50 1.16 4.68 -3.07
C SER A 50 1.11 4.93 -4.57
N HIS A 51 1.26 6.19 -4.96
CA HIS A 51 1.48 6.53 -6.37
C HIS A 51 2.81 5.95 -6.86
N VAL A 52 2.92 5.71 -8.16
CA VAL A 52 4.18 5.30 -8.80
C VAL A 52 4.94 6.51 -9.32
N LYS A 53 6.28 6.43 -9.33
CA LYS A 53 7.14 7.56 -9.78
C LYS A 53 6.89 7.99 -11.22
N ASN A 54 6.48 7.06 -12.08
CA ASN A 54 6.13 7.34 -13.47
C ASN A 54 5.09 6.32 -13.94
N ASN A 55 4.34 6.68 -14.98
CA ASN A 55 3.21 5.88 -15.49
C ASN A 55 3.60 4.49 -16.05
N ARG A 56 4.90 4.20 -16.19
CA ARG A 56 5.39 2.89 -16.67
C ARG A 56 6.05 2.04 -15.58
N GLY A 57 6.32 2.65 -14.44
CA GLY A 57 7.11 2.10 -13.35
C GLY A 57 6.24 1.47 -12.28
N THR A 58 6.84 0.55 -11.55
CA THR A 58 6.21 -0.19 -10.44
C THR A 58 6.69 0.28 -9.08
N SER A 59 7.70 1.17 -9.06
CA SER A 59 8.27 1.71 -7.84
C SER A 59 7.42 2.84 -7.27
N PRO A 60 7.11 2.81 -5.96
CA PRO A 60 6.34 3.85 -5.33
C PRO A 60 7.09 5.18 -5.30
N ASP A 61 6.33 6.27 -5.30
CA ASP A 61 6.86 7.62 -5.28
C ASP A 61 7.34 8.02 -3.87
N GLY A 62 8.53 8.60 -3.78
CA GLY A 62 9.13 8.99 -2.51
C GLY A 62 9.85 7.87 -1.73
N SER A 63 10.76 8.31 -0.85
CA SER A 63 11.63 7.42 -0.07
C SER A 63 10.87 6.69 1.05
N VAL A 64 9.86 7.31 1.65
CA VAL A 64 9.04 6.69 2.70
C VAL A 64 8.25 5.52 2.14
N ALA A 65 7.51 5.72 1.03
CA ALA A 65 6.74 4.66 0.41
C ALA A 65 7.63 3.49 -0.08
N THR A 66 8.83 3.80 -0.58
CA THR A 66 9.83 2.77 -0.93
C THR A 66 10.24 1.94 0.29
N LYS A 67 10.45 2.57 1.45
CA LYS A 67 10.78 1.86 2.69
C LYS A 67 9.61 1.01 3.20
N ILE A 68 8.39 1.55 3.14
CA ILE A 68 7.17 0.81 3.48
C ILE A 68 7.04 -0.43 2.60
N MET A 69 7.13 -0.28 1.27
CA MET A 69 7.07 -1.39 0.32
C MET A 69 8.10 -2.49 0.63
N ARG A 70 9.36 -2.11 0.93
CA ARG A 70 10.42 -3.08 1.26
C ARG A 70 10.16 -3.83 2.57
N ASP A 71 9.49 -3.18 3.52
CA ASP A 71 9.16 -3.79 4.79
C ASP A 71 7.92 -4.70 4.71
N SER A 72 6.95 -4.34 3.86
CA SER A 72 5.69 -5.07 3.66
C SER A 72 5.88 -6.57 3.38
N ASP A 73 5.01 -7.38 3.97
CA ASP A 73 5.01 -8.84 3.75
C ASP A 73 4.36 -9.24 2.42
N VAL A 74 3.42 -8.41 1.93
CA VAL A 74 2.74 -8.59 0.64
C VAL A 74 2.75 -7.26 -0.11
N ILE A 75 3.16 -7.31 -1.37
CA ILE A 75 3.30 -6.15 -2.26
C ILE A 75 2.43 -6.42 -3.50
N PHE A 76 1.52 -5.50 -3.78
CA PHE A 76 0.71 -5.49 -4.99
C PHE A 76 1.19 -4.36 -5.88
N SER A 77 1.93 -4.69 -6.94
CA SER A 77 2.29 -3.69 -7.94
C SER A 77 1.27 -3.72 -9.07
N VAL A 78 0.53 -2.64 -9.26
CA VAL A 78 -0.55 -2.58 -10.27
C VAL A 78 -0.07 -1.80 -11.48
N ARG A 79 -0.15 -2.39 -12.67
CA ARG A 79 0.15 -1.74 -13.94
C ARG A 79 -0.71 -2.35 -15.05
N GLY A 80 -1.30 -1.50 -15.90
CA GLY A 80 -2.03 -1.97 -17.08
C GLY A 80 -3.15 -2.95 -16.75
N PHE A 81 -3.92 -2.67 -15.69
CA PHE A 81 -5.01 -3.54 -15.23
C PHE A 81 -4.58 -4.98 -14.83
N LYS A 82 -3.29 -5.16 -14.52
CA LYS A 82 -2.75 -6.37 -13.87
C LYS A 82 -2.10 -6.00 -12.55
N ALA A 83 -2.29 -6.86 -11.55
CA ALA A 83 -1.58 -6.80 -10.28
C ALA A 83 -0.49 -7.89 -10.25
N PHE A 84 0.75 -7.47 -10.04
CA PHE A 84 1.90 -8.33 -9.84
C PHE A 84 2.13 -8.47 -8.34
N VAL A 85 1.94 -9.67 -7.82
CA VAL A 85 1.92 -9.95 -6.37
C VAL A 85 3.22 -10.60 -5.95
N THR A 86 3.87 -9.97 -4.97
CA THR A 86 5.02 -10.54 -4.25
C THR A 86 4.64 -10.72 -2.79
N SER A 87 4.74 -11.94 -2.28
CA SER A 87 4.32 -12.34 -0.94
C SER A 87 5.34 -13.24 -0.28
N ARG A 88 5.59 -13.00 1.01
CA ARG A 88 6.43 -13.86 1.86
C ARG A 88 5.76 -15.18 2.24
N PHE A 89 4.45 -15.30 2.04
CA PHE A 89 3.65 -16.46 2.46
C PHE A 89 3.20 -17.36 1.30
N GLY A 90 3.66 -17.08 0.08
CA GLY A 90 3.17 -17.71 -1.15
C GLY A 90 2.02 -16.92 -1.79
N GLY A 91 1.47 -17.45 -2.90
CA GLY A 91 0.47 -16.72 -3.70
C GLY A 91 1.08 -15.64 -4.61
N ASN A 92 2.37 -15.78 -4.95
CA ASN A 92 3.02 -14.94 -5.95
C ASN A 92 2.40 -15.19 -7.32
N GLY A 93 2.35 -14.16 -8.16
CA GLY A 93 1.86 -14.28 -9.52
C GLY A 93 1.21 -13.01 -10.02
N GLU A 94 0.43 -13.17 -11.09
CA GLU A 94 -0.29 -12.09 -11.75
C GLU A 94 -1.80 -12.28 -11.59
N PHE A 95 -2.49 -11.21 -11.24
CA PHE A 95 -3.95 -11.16 -11.23
C PHE A 95 -4.41 -10.14 -12.25
N VAL A 96 -5.24 -10.58 -13.20
CA VAL A 96 -5.85 -9.69 -14.18
C VAL A 96 -7.09 -9.06 -13.55
N ILE A 97 -7.07 -7.74 -13.43
CA ILE A 97 -8.18 -6.95 -12.87
C ILE A 97 -9.26 -6.75 -13.93
N SER A 98 -8.85 -6.47 -15.17
CA SER A 98 -9.74 -6.35 -16.32
C SER A 98 -9.02 -6.87 -17.56
N GLU A 99 -9.55 -7.94 -18.15
CA GLU A 99 -8.97 -8.55 -19.36
C GLU A 99 -9.02 -7.59 -20.54
N GLU A 100 -10.16 -6.92 -20.75
CA GLU A 100 -10.35 -5.96 -21.84
C GLU A 100 -9.34 -4.80 -21.75
N MET A 101 -9.24 -4.18 -20.56
CA MET A 101 -8.37 -3.03 -20.37
C MET A 101 -6.89 -3.42 -20.34
N ALA A 102 -6.56 -4.61 -19.83
CA ALA A 102 -5.21 -5.15 -19.93
C ALA A 102 -4.83 -5.44 -21.38
N ALA A 103 -5.73 -6.02 -22.17
CA ALA A 103 -5.48 -6.25 -23.60
C ALA A 103 -5.20 -4.92 -24.31
N LYS A 104 -6.05 -3.90 -24.12
CA LYS A 104 -5.81 -2.56 -24.69
C LYS A 104 -4.47 -1.97 -24.28
N PHE A 105 -4.11 -2.04 -23.00
CA PHE A 105 -2.87 -1.46 -22.47
C PHE A 105 -1.59 -2.15 -22.99
N TYR A 106 -1.62 -3.46 -23.25
CA TYR A 106 -0.43 -4.24 -23.64
C TYR A 106 -0.34 -4.53 -25.14
N LEU A 107 -1.38 -4.24 -25.92
CA LEU A 107 -1.35 -4.33 -27.39
C LEU A 107 -0.77 -3.06 -28.03
N GLU A 108 -0.81 -1.93 -27.33
CA GLU A 108 -0.17 -0.65 -27.70
C GLU A 108 1.28 -0.58 -27.21
#